data_AF-A0A7S4CH62-F1
#
_entry.id   AF-A0A7S4CH62-F1
#
_cell.length_a   1.000
_cell.length_b   1.000
_cell.length_c   1.000
_cell.angle_alpha   90.00
_cell.angle_beta   90.00
_cell.angle_gamma   90.00
#
_symmetry.space_group_name_H-M   'P 1'
#
loop_
_entity.id
_entity.type
_entity.pdbx_description
1 polymer ?
#
loop_
_entity_poly.entity_id
_entity_poly.type
_entity_poly.pdbx_seq_one_letter_code
_entity_poly.pdbx_strand_id
1 'polypeptide(L)'
;SRNLLVVTGAGCSTESGIPDYRSPNGSYSRGHKPMTYPEFVKKPMNRQRYWARTFGGWEMFAGAQPNAIHHSLALLERRGSLAHIITQNVDGLHHRAGSRAVTQLHGDAHQVVCLQCGDVTPRAQMQRRLAQLNP
;
A
#
# COMPACT_ATOMS: atom_id res chain seq x y z
N SER A 1 -11.78 21.32 16.89
CA SER A 1 -12.51 20.04 16.94
C SER A 1 -11.69 19.06 17.78
N ARG A 2 -12.30 18.29 18.70
CA ARG A 2 -11.61 17.23 19.46
C ARG A 2 -11.80 15.82 18.87
N ASN A 3 -12.57 15.70 17.77
CA ASN A 3 -12.91 14.42 17.14
C ASN A 3 -12.71 14.50 15.62
N LEU A 4 -11.52 14.89 15.15
CA LEU A 4 -11.25 14.92 13.71
C LEU A 4 -11.12 13.50 13.16
N LEU A 5 -11.91 13.17 12.15
CA LEU A 5 -11.75 11.99 11.31
C LEU A 5 -11.08 12.42 10.00
N VAL A 6 -10.03 11.73 9.58
CA VAL A 6 -9.31 12.03 8.34
C VAL A 6 -9.42 10.88 7.37
N VAL A 7 -9.78 11.16 6.11
CA VAL A 7 -9.77 10.20 5.01
C VAL A 7 -8.59 10.53 4.09
N THR A 8 -7.74 9.55 3.81
CA THR A 8 -6.56 9.72 2.94
C THR A 8 -6.60 8.78 1.74
N GLY A 9 -5.93 9.20 0.67
CA GLY A 9 -5.72 8.41 -0.54
C GLY A 9 -4.31 8.64 -1.11
N ALA A 10 -4.06 8.15 -2.32
CA ALA A 10 -2.71 8.04 -2.87
C ALA A 10 -1.96 9.39 -2.97
N GLY A 11 -2.70 10.50 -3.13
CA GLY A 11 -2.13 11.85 -3.12
C GLY A 11 -1.35 12.20 -1.85
N CYS A 12 -1.64 11.55 -0.71
CA CYS A 12 -0.89 11.72 0.55
C CYS A 12 0.54 11.16 0.47
N SER A 13 0.79 10.22 -0.45
CA SER A 13 2.03 9.45 -0.55
C SER A 13 2.88 9.81 -1.79
N THR A 14 2.46 10.79 -2.59
CA THR A 14 3.20 11.21 -3.80
C THR A 14 4.57 11.80 -3.47
N GLU A 15 4.67 12.62 -2.43
CA GLU A 15 5.94 13.14 -1.90
C GLU A 15 6.83 12.05 -1.27
N SER A 16 6.28 10.86 -1.01
CA SER A 16 7.03 9.68 -0.57
C SER A 16 7.56 8.85 -1.74
N GLY A 17 7.41 9.33 -2.99
CA GLY A 17 7.86 8.63 -4.20
C GLY A 17 6.86 7.59 -4.74
N ILE A 18 5.68 7.46 -4.13
CA ILE A 18 4.64 6.52 -4.57
C ILE A 18 3.69 7.26 -5.52
N PRO A 19 3.61 6.90 -6.81
CA PRO A 19 2.74 7.59 -7.75
C PRO A 19 1.27 7.37 -7.40
N ASP A 20 0.46 8.41 -7.57
CA ASP A 20 -0.99 8.25 -7.50
C ASP A 20 -1.57 7.61 -8.78
N TYR A 21 -2.90 7.51 -8.82
CA TYR A 21 -3.61 6.94 -9.96
C TYR A 21 -4.04 7.97 -11.01
N ARG A 22 -4.55 9.12 -10.58
CA ARG A 22 -5.42 9.98 -11.41
C ARG A 22 -4.88 11.38 -11.69
N SER A 23 -3.77 11.80 -11.07
CA SER A 23 -3.16 13.09 -11.41
C SER A 23 -2.62 13.09 -12.84
N PRO A 24 -2.27 14.26 -13.43
CA PRO A 24 -1.74 14.32 -14.79
C PRO A 24 -0.55 13.38 -15.04
N ASN A 25 0.32 13.19 -14.04
CA ASN A 25 1.46 12.28 -14.08
C ASN A 25 1.21 10.93 -13.36
N GLY A 26 -0.04 10.67 -12.97
CA GLY A 26 -0.48 9.47 -12.27
C GLY A 26 -0.41 8.21 -13.13
N SER A 27 -0.52 7.05 -12.50
CA SER A 27 -0.31 5.79 -13.21
C SER A 27 -1.31 5.54 -14.35
N TYR A 28 -2.56 6.03 -14.27
CA TYR A 28 -3.55 5.84 -15.34
C TYR A 28 -3.24 6.64 -16.61
N SER A 29 -2.61 7.81 -16.51
CA SER A 29 -2.17 8.56 -17.71
C SER A 29 -1.02 7.85 -18.44
N ARG A 30 -0.29 6.99 -17.74
CA ARG A 30 0.76 6.12 -18.30
C ARG A 30 0.24 4.76 -18.80
N GLY A 31 -1.07 4.62 -18.93
CA GLY A 31 -1.71 3.39 -19.43
C GLY A 31 -1.77 2.24 -18.42
N HIS A 32 -1.48 2.48 -17.14
CA HIS A 32 -1.66 1.44 -16.12
C HIS A 32 -3.13 1.03 -16.02
N LYS A 33 -3.41 -0.24 -16.31
CA LYS A 33 -4.68 -0.89 -15.97
C LYS A 33 -4.51 -1.79 -14.74
N PRO A 34 -5.29 -1.61 -13.66
CA PRO A 34 -5.24 -2.51 -12.51
C PRO A 34 -5.83 -3.87 -12.88
N MET A 35 -5.24 -4.95 -12.35
CA MET A 35 -5.81 -6.29 -12.47
C MET A 35 -6.91 -6.43 -11.42
N THR A 36 -8.10 -6.86 -11.85
CA THR A 36 -9.20 -7.13 -10.93
C THR A 36 -9.01 -8.47 -10.22
N TYR A 37 -9.64 -8.65 -9.06
CA TYR A 37 -9.58 -9.92 -8.34
C TYR A 37 -10.11 -11.10 -9.16
N PRO A 38 -11.26 -11.00 -9.88
CA PRO A 38 -11.72 -12.07 -10.76
C PRO A 38 -10.69 -12.43 -11.84
N GLU A 39 -10.02 -11.46 -12.46
CA GLU A 39 -8.94 -11.73 -13.41
C GLU A 39 -7.76 -12.44 -12.74
N PHE A 40 -7.35 -12.00 -11.56
CA PHE A 40 -6.23 -12.57 -10.81
C PHE A 40 -6.44 -14.06 -10.52
N VAL A 41 -7.62 -14.45 -10.03
CA VAL A 41 -7.89 -15.85 -9.66
C VAL A 41 -8.15 -16.76 -10.86
N LYS A 42 -8.61 -16.20 -11.99
CA LYS A 42 -9.09 -16.96 -13.17
C LYS A 42 -8.05 -17.89 -13.79
N LYS A 43 -6.77 -17.48 -13.89
CA LYS A 43 -5.72 -18.27 -14.56
C LYS A 43 -4.36 -18.13 -13.86
N PRO A 44 -3.53 -19.20 -13.79
CA PRO A 44 -2.17 -19.12 -13.25
C PRO A 44 -1.30 -18.04 -13.90
N MET A 45 -1.39 -17.88 -15.24
CA MET A 45 -0.65 -16.83 -15.97
C MET A 45 -0.98 -15.41 -15.51
N ASN A 46 -2.22 -15.14 -15.07
CA ASN A 46 -2.59 -13.82 -14.55
C ASN A 46 -1.89 -13.55 -13.22
N ARG A 47 -1.82 -14.54 -12.33
CA ARG A 47 -1.06 -14.45 -11.08
C ARG A 47 0.42 -14.26 -11.33
N GLN A 48 1.00 -15.02 -12.27
CA GLN A 48 2.40 -14.86 -12.67
C GLN A 48 2.67 -13.44 -13.16
N ARG A 49 1.83 -12.89 -14.04
CA ARG A 49 1.93 -11.51 -14.53
C ARG A 49 1.83 -10.48 -13.41
N TYR A 50 0.90 -10.65 -12.48
CA TYR A 50 0.77 -9.77 -11.32
C TYR A 50 2.04 -9.80 -10.43
N TRP A 51 2.52 -11.00 -10.11
CA TRP A 51 3.70 -11.19 -9.27
C TRP A 51 4.98 -10.69 -9.95
N ALA A 52 5.17 -10.95 -11.24
CA ALA A 52 6.34 -10.44 -11.99
C ALA A 52 6.41 -8.91 -11.95
N ARG A 53 5.28 -8.22 -12.17
CA ARG A 53 5.23 -6.76 -12.12
C ARG A 53 5.47 -6.22 -10.71
N THR A 54 4.81 -6.79 -9.71
CA THR A 54 4.95 -6.32 -8.32
C THR A 54 6.29 -6.71 -7.70
N PHE A 55 6.96 -7.75 -8.23
CA PHE A 55 8.32 -8.12 -7.85
C PHE A 55 9.31 -7.02 -8.21
N GLY A 56 9.28 -6.50 -9.45
CA GLY A 56 10.21 -5.45 -9.89
C GLY A 56 9.99 -4.09 -9.21
N GLY A 57 8.76 -3.78 -8.79
CA GLY A 57 8.45 -2.53 -8.08
C GLY A 57 8.62 -2.59 -6.55
N TRP A 58 8.88 -3.77 -5.98
CA TRP A 58 8.79 -3.99 -4.53
C TRP A 58 9.82 -3.19 -3.73
N GLU A 59 11.07 -3.12 -4.18
CA GLU A 59 12.13 -2.45 -3.40
C GLU A 59 11.87 -0.94 -3.27
N MET A 60 11.49 -0.29 -4.37
CA MET A 60 11.10 1.12 -4.35
C MET A 60 9.88 1.35 -3.44
N PHE A 61 8.86 0.50 -3.55
CA PHE A 61 7.65 0.61 -2.74
C PHE A 61 7.93 0.40 -1.24
N ALA A 62 8.66 -0.65 -0.88
CA ALA A 62 9.01 -0.96 0.51
C ALA A 62 9.99 0.07 1.11
N GLY A 63 10.83 0.67 0.27
CA GLY A 63 11.79 1.70 0.66
C GLY A 63 11.19 3.09 0.87
N ALA A 64 9.99 3.37 0.36
CA ALA A 64 9.30 4.65 0.54
C ALA A 64 9.22 5.03 2.02
N GLN A 65 9.41 6.31 2.37
CA GLN A 65 9.37 6.78 3.77
C GLN A 65 8.17 7.71 3.99
N PRO A 66 7.61 7.78 5.21
CA PRO A 66 6.56 8.74 5.50
C PRO A 66 7.05 10.18 5.28
N ASN A 67 6.19 11.03 4.74
CA ASN A 67 6.47 12.45 4.51
C ASN A 67 5.84 13.34 5.60
N ALA A 68 5.94 14.66 5.43
CA ALA A 68 5.44 15.66 6.37
C ALA A 68 3.93 15.51 6.69
N ILE A 69 3.11 15.10 5.71
CA ILE A 69 1.66 14.90 5.91
C ILE A 69 1.43 13.78 6.92
N HIS A 70 2.07 12.62 6.72
CA HIS A 70 1.94 11.47 7.62
C HIS A 70 2.38 11.81 9.05
N HIS A 71 3.53 12.47 9.20
CA HIS A 71 4.04 12.88 10.51
C HIS A 71 3.15 13.92 11.19
N SER A 72 2.55 14.84 10.43
CA SER A 72 1.62 15.85 10.95
C SER A 72 0.34 15.21 11.46
N LEU A 73 -0.23 14.23 10.74
CA LEU A 73 -1.41 13.49 11.17
C LEU A 73 -1.12 12.68 12.44
N ALA A 74 0.02 12.00 12.50
CA ALA A 74 0.45 11.29 13.70
C ALA A 74 0.66 12.24 14.89
N LEU A 75 1.13 13.47 14.67
CA LEU A 75 1.24 14.48 15.72
C LEU A 75 -0.12 14.97 16.21
N LEU A 76 -1.08 15.18 15.31
CA LEU A 76 -2.45 15.58 15.67
C LEU A 76 -3.16 14.49 16.48
N GLU A 77 -2.92 13.22 16.14
CA GLU A 77 -3.42 12.07 16.90
C GLU A 77 -2.81 12.04 18.30
N ARG A 78 -1.48 12.18 18.41
CA ARG A 78 -0.79 12.24 19.72
C ARG A 78 -1.27 13.39 20.60
N ARG A 79 -1.72 14.50 20.00
CA ARG A 79 -2.29 15.65 20.70
C ARG A 79 -3.77 15.50 21.04
N GLY A 80 -4.39 14.35 20.73
CA GLY A 80 -5.81 14.08 20.99
C GLY A 80 -6.78 14.93 20.16
N SER A 81 -6.31 15.53 19.06
CA SER A 81 -7.15 16.34 18.16
C SER A 81 -7.69 15.54 16.97
N LEU A 82 -6.97 14.49 16.58
CA LEU A 82 -7.37 13.52 15.57
C LEU A 82 -7.80 12.23 16.25
N ALA A 83 -9.02 11.80 15.97
CA ALA A 83 -9.60 10.59 16.55
C ALA A 83 -9.26 9.34 15.73
N HIS A 84 -9.28 9.43 14.39
CA HIS A 84 -9.04 8.27 13.53
C HIS A 84 -8.63 8.67 12.10
N ILE A 85 -7.86 7.80 11.46
CA ILE A 85 -7.50 7.89 10.03
C ILE A 85 -8.13 6.70 9.29
N ILE A 86 -8.86 6.99 8.22
CA ILE A 86 -9.27 5.97 7.24
C ILE A 86 -8.41 6.18 5.99
N THR A 87 -7.70 5.15 5.55
CA THR A 87 -6.83 5.26 4.36
C THR A 87 -7.23 4.25 3.30
N GLN A 88 -7.25 4.71 2.05
CA GLN A 88 -7.33 3.85 0.87
C GLN A 88 -5.95 3.31 0.45
N ASN A 89 -4.87 3.80 1.06
CA ASN A 89 -3.51 3.42 0.72
C ASN A 89 -3.15 2.08 1.34
N VAL A 90 -2.29 1.34 0.63
CA VAL A 90 -1.79 0.02 1.04
C VAL A 90 -0.29 0.05 1.39
N ASP A 91 0.27 1.26 1.56
CA ASP A 91 1.71 1.52 1.72
C ASP A 91 2.21 1.45 3.17
N GLY A 92 1.31 1.39 4.16
CA GLY A 92 1.65 1.34 5.57
C GLY A 92 2.33 2.60 6.13
N LEU A 93 2.40 3.71 5.37
CA LEU A 93 3.16 4.90 5.76
C LEU A 93 2.59 5.62 6.98
N HIS A 94 1.27 5.58 7.20
CA HIS A 94 0.63 6.12 8.41
C HIS A 94 1.15 5.44 9.69
N HIS A 95 1.17 4.10 9.71
CA HIS A 95 1.71 3.35 10.85
C HIS A 95 3.19 3.62 11.06
N ARG A 96 3.97 3.68 9.98
CA ARG A 96 5.41 4.00 10.04
C ARG A 96 5.69 5.43 10.50
N ALA A 97 4.77 6.38 10.28
CA ALA A 97 4.84 7.73 10.84
C ALA A 97 4.46 7.80 12.34
N GLY A 98 3.95 6.71 12.90
CA GLY A 98 3.57 6.58 14.30
C GLY A 98 2.08 6.72 14.57
N SER A 99 1.22 6.75 13.55
CA SER A 99 -0.23 6.72 13.76
C SER A 99 -0.72 5.35 14.21
N ARG A 100 -1.67 5.33 15.16
CA ARG A 100 -2.16 4.09 15.78
C ARG A 100 -3.61 3.80 15.41
N ALA A 101 -4.47 4.82 15.45
CA ALA A 101 -5.87 4.76 15.09
C ALA A 101 -6.04 4.88 13.56
N VAL A 102 -5.75 3.79 12.85
CA VAL A 102 -5.80 3.73 11.38
C VAL A 102 -6.64 2.54 10.90
N THR A 103 -7.57 2.78 9.98
CA THR A 103 -8.26 1.75 9.20
C THR A 103 -7.72 1.75 7.78
N GLN A 104 -7.13 0.62 7.36
CA GLN A 104 -6.67 0.39 5.99
C GLN A 104 -7.78 -0.25 5.15
N LEU A 105 -8.53 0.54 4.39
CA LEU A 105 -9.73 0.09 3.68
C LEU A 105 -9.42 -0.98 2.62
N HIS A 106 -8.24 -0.91 2.00
CA HIS A 106 -7.81 -1.82 0.93
C HIS A 106 -6.73 -2.82 1.38
N GLY A 107 -6.54 -2.98 2.69
CA GLY A 107 -5.53 -3.86 3.28
C GLY A 107 -4.12 -3.27 3.26
N ASP A 108 -3.12 -4.16 3.37
CA ASP A 108 -1.70 -3.81 3.49
C ASP A 108 -0.87 -4.60 2.47
N ALA A 109 -0.15 -3.91 1.59
CA ALA A 109 0.71 -4.54 0.59
C ALA A 109 1.96 -5.21 1.21
N HIS A 110 2.22 -5.02 2.51
CA HIS A 110 3.27 -5.70 3.25
C HIS A 110 2.87 -7.11 3.71
N GLN A 111 1.63 -7.52 3.44
CA GLN A 111 1.11 -8.85 3.75
C GLN A 111 0.70 -9.59 2.47
N VAL A 112 0.86 -10.91 2.49
CA VAL A 112 0.45 -11.81 1.40
C VAL A 112 -0.41 -12.90 1.99
N VAL A 113 -1.60 -13.08 1.45
CA VAL A 113 -2.56 -14.10 1.91
C VAL A 113 -2.60 -15.26 0.91
N CYS A 114 -2.49 -16.49 1.41
CA CYS A 114 -2.75 -17.67 0.61
C CYS A 114 -4.26 -17.82 0.38
N LEU A 115 -4.68 -17.85 -0.89
CA LEU A 115 -6.10 -17.96 -1.24
C LEU A 115 -6.72 -19.33 -0.94
N GLN A 116 -5.92 -20.34 -0.61
CA GLN A 116 -6.39 -21.69 -0.31
C GLN A 116 -6.60 -21.92 1.19
N CYS A 117 -5.64 -21.50 2.03
CA CYS A 117 -5.66 -21.77 3.48
C CYS A 117 -5.80 -20.52 4.35
N GLY A 118 -5.66 -19.31 3.78
CA GLY A 118 -5.71 -18.06 4.53
C GLY A 118 -4.40 -17.68 5.24
N ASP A 119 -3.35 -18.50 5.14
CA ASP A 119 -2.05 -18.18 5.76
C ASP A 119 -1.52 -16.82 5.29
N VAL A 120 -1.07 -16.03 6.25
CA VAL A 120 -0.51 -14.70 6.02
C VAL A 120 1.01 -14.76 6.12
N THR A 121 1.68 -14.35 5.06
CA THR A 121 3.15 -14.26 4.98
C THR A 121 3.57 -12.81 4.79
N PRO A 122 4.62 -12.32 5.48
CA PRO A 122 5.18 -11.01 5.17
C PRO A 122 5.62 -10.91 3.71
N ARG A 123 5.25 -9.84 3.02
CA ARG A 123 5.57 -9.62 1.60
C ARG A 123 7.07 -9.63 1.34
N ALA A 124 7.89 -9.19 2.29
CA ALA A 124 9.35 -9.27 2.21
C ALA A 124 9.87 -10.72 2.19
N GLN A 125 9.25 -11.64 2.94
CA GLN A 125 9.58 -13.06 2.88
C GLN A 125 9.16 -13.67 1.54
N MET A 126 7.98 -13.31 1.03
CA MET A 126 7.57 -13.71 -0.32
C MET A 126 8.51 -13.17 -1.40
N GLN A 127 9.02 -11.94 -1.28
CA GLN A 127 10.00 -11.39 -2.22
C GLN A 127 11.25 -12.25 -2.30
N ARG A 128 11.82 -12.62 -1.15
CA ARG A 128 13.02 -13.49 -1.09
C ARG A 128 12.76 -14.84 -1.74
N ARG A 129 11.61 -15.45 -1.49
CA ARG A 129 11.20 -16.71 -2.13
C ARG A 129 11.10 -16.59 -3.65
N LEU A 130 10.47 -15.52 -4.14
CA LEU A 130 10.36 -15.27 -5.59
C LEU A 130 11.72 -15.07 -6.25
N ALA A 131 12.64 -14.35 -5.59
CA ALA A 131 14.00 -14.14 -6.10
C ALA A 131 14.79 -15.45 -6.18
N GLN A 132 14.70 -16.31 -5.16
CA GLN A 132 15.37 -17.62 -5.16
C GLN A 132 14.84 -18.57 -6.23
N LEU A 133 13.56 -18.45 -6.60
CA LEU A 133 12.90 -19.29 -7.61
C LEU A 133 13.04 -18.74 -9.04
N ASN A 134 13.65 -17.56 -9.21
CA ASN A 134 13.83 -16.89 -10.50
C ASN A 134 15.29 -16.45 -10.67
N PRO A 135 16.24 -17.41 -10.78
CA PRO A 135 17.67 -17.13 -10.93
C PRO A 135 18.02 -16.48 -12.28
#